data_AF-A0AAQ3U4V1-F1
#
_entry.id   AF-A0AAQ3U4V1-F1
#
_cell.length_a   1.000
_cell.length_b   1.000
_cell.length_c   1.000
_cell.angle_alpha   90.00
_cell.angle_beta   90.00
_cell.angle_gamma   90.00
#
_symmetry.space_group_name_H-M   'P 1'
#
loop_
_entity.id
_entity.type
_entity.pdbx_description
1 polymer ?
#
loop_
_entity_poly.entity_id
_entity_poly.type
_entity_poly.pdbx_seq_one_letter_code
_entity_poly.pdbx_strand_id
1 'polypeptide(L)'
;SLLHVYEECSGQMINKDKSAVMFSPNTDSNVKEEMIRVLQIEKETMNERYLGLPVYVGGKNKVFQFLKEKIWQRIQGWKEKLLSKASKEILIKAVAQAIPTYAMASFDITKGVCEQISSMTCRYWWSNQDKERKMH
;
A
#
# COMPACT_ATOMS: atom_id res chain seq x y z
N SER A 1 -31.58 -7.82 -8.77
CA SER A 1 -30.46 -6.93 -8.41
C SER A 1 -29.68 -6.63 -9.67
N LEU A 2 -29.17 -5.40 -9.83
CA LEU A 2 -28.37 -5.01 -11.00
C LEU A 2 -27.18 -5.96 -11.23
N LEU A 3 -26.53 -6.41 -10.14
CA LEU A 3 -25.41 -7.34 -10.20
C LEU A 3 -25.84 -8.71 -10.72
N HIS A 4 -27.05 -9.17 -10.40
CA HIS A 4 -27.56 -10.45 -10.88
C HIS A 4 -27.75 -10.47 -12.41
N VAL A 5 -28.23 -9.36 -12.98
CA VAL A 5 -28.36 -9.22 -14.45
C VAL A 5 -26.99 -9.27 -15.12
N TYR A 6 -25.97 -8.67 -14.50
CA TYR A 6 -24.59 -8.80 -14.98
C TYR A 6 -24.09 -10.26 -14.89
N GLU A 7 -24.37 -10.96 -13.79
CA GLU A 7 -23.98 -12.36 -13.60
C GLU A 7 -24.59 -13.28 -14.66
N GLU A 8 -25.89 -13.11 -14.95
CA GLU A 8 -26.58 -13.89 -15.99
C GLU A 8 -26.04 -13.59 -17.40
N CYS A 9 -25.81 -12.32 -17.73
CA CYS A 9 -25.31 -11.93 -19.05
C CYS A 9 -23.85 -12.31 -19.28
N SER A 10 -23.01 -12.23 -18.24
CA SER A 10 -21.56 -12.48 -18.35
C SER A 10 -21.17 -13.94 -18.07
N GLY A 11 -22.04 -14.71 -17.41
CA GLY A 11 -21.72 -16.03 -16.87
C GLY A 11 -20.74 -16.00 -15.68
N GLN A 12 -20.44 -14.82 -15.13
CA GLN A 12 -19.56 -14.65 -13.97
C GLN A 12 -20.39 -14.53 -12.70
N MET A 13 -19.81 -14.92 -11.56
CA MET A 13 -20.41 -14.68 -10.23
C MET A 13 -19.61 -13.65 -9.45
N ILE A 14 -20.29 -12.67 -8.88
CA ILE A 14 -19.67 -11.62 -8.08
C ILE A 14 -19.56 -12.10 -6.63
N ASN A 15 -18.36 -12.02 -6.09
CA ASN A 15 -18.13 -12.32 -4.67
C ASN A 15 -18.53 -11.10 -3.82
N LYS A 16 -19.73 -11.15 -3.24
CA LYS A 16 -20.26 -10.06 -2.40
C LYS A 16 -19.46 -9.84 -1.11
N ASP A 17 -18.86 -10.89 -0.53
CA ASP A 17 -18.05 -10.79 0.70
C ASP A 17 -16.73 -10.04 0.48
N LYS A 18 -16.17 -10.16 -0.73
CA LYS A 18 -14.96 -9.43 -1.14
C LYS A 18 -15.29 -8.06 -1.74
N SER A 19 -16.55 -7.79 -2.03
CA SER A 19 -17.00 -6.52 -2.58
C SER A 19 -17.27 -5.53 -1.45
N ALA A 20 -16.96 -4.27 -1.68
CA ALA A 20 -17.27 -3.20 -0.74
C ALA A 20 -17.71 -1.97 -1.52
N VAL A 21 -18.55 -1.16 -0.91
CA VAL A 21 -19.00 0.12 -1.45
C VAL A 21 -18.37 1.24 -0.65
N MET A 22 -17.97 2.29 -1.35
CA MET A 22 -17.42 3.50 -0.76
C MET A 22 -18.24 4.68 -1.25
N PHE A 23 -18.75 5.49 -0.32
CA PHE A 23 -19.49 6.70 -0.62
C PHE A 23 -18.67 7.95 -0.34
N SER A 24 -18.93 9.02 -1.08
CA SER A 24 -18.34 10.32 -0.74
C SER A 24 -18.88 10.80 0.62
N PRO A 25 -18.08 11.55 1.42
CA PRO A 25 -18.57 12.15 2.66
C PRO A 25 -19.83 13.02 2.47
N ASN A 26 -20.02 13.57 1.28
CA ASN A 26 -21.13 14.46 0.93
C ASN A 26 -22.33 13.74 0.30
N THR A 27 -22.36 12.40 0.30
CA THR A 27 -23.49 11.64 -0.26
C THR A 27 -24.64 11.54 0.73
N ASP A 28 -25.85 11.90 0.31
CA ASP A 28 -27.07 11.81 1.11
C ASP A 28 -27.37 10.38 1.56
N SER A 29 -27.80 10.22 2.81
CA SER A 29 -28.10 8.91 3.40
C SER A 29 -29.16 8.13 2.62
N ASN A 30 -30.16 8.81 2.07
CA ASN A 30 -31.21 8.17 1.25
C ASN A 30 -30.63 7.50 0.00
N VAL A 31 -29.67 8.19 -0.66
CA VAL A 31 -28.99 7.66 -1.85
C VAL A 31 -28.07 6.50 -1.47
N LYS A 32 -27.40 6.56 -0.32
CA LYS A 32 -26.57 5.45 0.18
C LYS A 32 -27.40 4.19 0.40
N GLU A 33 -28.53 4.31 1.09
CA GLU A 33 -29.42 3.16 1.35
C GLU A 33 -30.02 2.58 0.07
N GLU A 34 -30.41 3.44 -0.88
CA GLU A 34 -30.89 2.99 -2.18
C GLU A 34 -29.81 2.20 -2.93
N MET A 35 -28.58 2.71 -2.97
CA MET A 35 -27.46 2.03 -3.64
C MET A 35 -27.09 0.71 -2.97
N ILE A 36 -27.07 0.64 -1.63
CA ILE A 36 -26.85 -0.61 -0.89
C ILE A 36 -27.95 -1.63 -1.22
N ARG A 37 -29.22 -1.20 -1.29
CA ARG A 37 -30.35 -2.07 -1.66
C ARG A 37 -30.24 -2.61 -3.08
N VAL A 38 -29.86 -1.77 -4.04
CA VAL A 38 -29.73 -2.17 -5.46
C VAL A 38 -28.55 -3.13 -5.66
N LEU A 39 -27.40 -2.82 -5.06
CA LEU A 39 -26.16 -3.58 -5.20
C LEU A 39 -26.15 -4.85 -4.34
N GLN A 40 -26.92 -4.91 -3.25
CA GLN A 40 -26.90 -6.00 -2.27
C GLN A 40 -25.48 -6.27 -1.72
N ILE A 41 -24.70 -5.20 -1.50
CA ILE A 41 -23.38 -5.25 -0.85
C ILE A 41 -23.51 -4.51 0.48
N GLU A 42 -23.36 -5.23 1.59
CA GLU A 42 -23.53 -4.67 2.95
C GLU A 42 -22.26 -4.02 3.50
N LYS A 43 -21.10 -4.31 2.91
CA LYS A 43 -19.80 -3.84 3.39
C LYS A 43 -19.52 -2.42 2.89
N GLU A 44 -19.76 -1.41 3.74
CA GLU A 44 -19.24 -0.05 3.54
C GLU A 44 -17.85 0.06 4.18
N THR A 45 -16.85 0.56 3.45
CA THR A 45 -15.54 0.87 4.06
C THR A 45 -14.80 2.00 3.39
N MET A 46 -14.02 2.72 4.20
CA MET A 46 -13.12 3.79 3.78
C MET A 46 -11.65 3.37 3.77
N ASN A 47 -11.34 2.12 4.16
CA ASN A 47 -9.97 1.63 4.33
C ASN A 47 -9.63 0.43 3.42
N GLU A 48 -10.44 0.14 2.41
CA GLU A 48 -10.15 -0.94 1.45
C GLU A 48 -8.88 -0.61 0.64
N ARG A 49 -8.14 -1.66 0.25
CA ARG A 49 -6.97 -1.54 -0.61
C ARG A 49 -7.27 -2.13 -1.97
N TYR A 50 -6.97 -1.37 -3.02
CA TYR A 50 -7.00 -1.84 -4.39
C TYR A 50 -5.57 -2.00 -4.90
N LEU A 51 -5.25 -3.20 -5.39
CA LEU A 51 -3.91 -3.56 -5.87
C LEU A 51 -2.79 -3.22 -4.87
N GLY A 52 -3.07 -3.40 -3.57
CA GLY A 52 -2.13 -3.14 -2.49
C GLY A 52 -1.91 -1.68 -2.15
N LEU A 53 -2.68 -0.76 -2.72
CA LEU A 53 -2.71 0.67 -2.41
C LEU A 53 -4.05 1.05 -1.78
N PRO A 54 -4.10 1.97 -0.81
CA PRO A 54 -5.36 2.45 -0.23
C PRO A 54 -6.23 3.14 -1.29
N VAL A 55 -7.51 2.75 -1.40
CA VAL A 55 -8.46 3.35 -2.37
C VAL A 55 -8.83 4.77 -1.97
N TYR A 56 -9.12 4.97 -0.69
CA TYR A 56 -9.31 6.30 -0.13
C TYR A 56 -8.06 6.72 0.62
N VAL A 57 -7.52 7.82 0.16
CA VAL A 57 -6.42 8.52 0.80
C VAL A 57 -7.01 9.84 1.20
N GLY A 58 -7.25 10.02 2.50
CA GLY A 58 -7.62 11.34 3.01
C GLY A 58 -6.46 12.32 2.84
N GLY A 59 -5.98 12.91 3.93
CA GLY A 59 -4.74 13.70 3.87
C GLY A 59 -3.56 12.87 3.33
N LYS A 60 -2.70 13.50 2.52
CA LYS A 60 -1.51 12.89 1.89
C LYS A 60 -0.66 12.05 2.88
N ASN A 61 -0.68 12.41 4.16
CA ASN A 61 0.00 11.73 5.27
C ASN A 61 -0.32 10.24 5.44
N LYS A 62 -1.56 9.78 5.16
CA LYS A 62 -1.93 8.37 5.38
C LYS A 62 -1.28 7.41 4.37
N VAL A 63 -1.19 7.79 3.10
CA VAL A 63 -0.42 7.03 2.09
C VAL A 63 1.05 6.96 2.48
N PHE A 64 1.58 8.06 3.00
CA PHE A 64 2.98 8.13 3.39
C PHE A 64 3.30 7.18 4.53
N GLN A 65 2.43 7.08 5.53
CA GLN A 65 2.61 6.14 6.62
C GLN A 65 2.59 4.68 6.13
N PHE A 66 1.62 4.33 5.28
CA PHE A 66 1.54 2.98 4.71
C PHE A 66 2.79 2.61 3.91
N LEU A 67 3.25 3.52 3.05
CA LEU A 67 4.43 3.30 2.22
C LEU A 67 5.70 3.14 3.06
N LYS A 68 5.88 4.03 4.04
CA LYS A 68 7.00 3.99 4.98
C LYS A 68 7.03 2.68 5.77
N GLU A 69 5.88 2.25 6.28
CA GLU A 69 5.75 1.01 7.05
C GLU A 69 6.09 -0.22 6.21
N LYS A 70 5.59 -0.27 4.96
CA LYS A 70 5.87 -1.37 4.04
C LYS A 70 7.36 -1.51 3.72
N ILE A 71 8.04 -0.38 3.48
CA ILE A 71 9.49 -0.36 3.24
C ILE A 71 10.26 -0.71 4.53
N TRP A 72 9.82 -0.18 5.67
CA TRP A 72 10.42 -0.49 6.97
C TRP A 72 10.38 -1.98 7.30
N GLN A 73 9.23 -2.64 7.13
CA GLN A 73 9.07 -4.08 7.36
C GLN A 73 10.02 -4.91 6.49
N ARG A 74 10.21 -4.53 5.22
CA ARG A 74 11.19 -5.19 4.33
C ARG A 74 12.61 -5.02 4.85
N ILE A 75 13.00 -3.78 5.19
CA ILE A 75 14.33 -3.47 5.72
C ILE A 75 14.62 -4.23 7.01
N GLN A 76 13.65 -4.30 7.94
CA GLN A 76 13.82 -5.03 9.20
C GLN A 76 14.01 -6.53 8.96
N GLY A 77 13.18 -7.14 8.11
CA GLY A 77 13.35 -8.55 7.73
C GLY A 77 14.67 -8.86 7.00
N TRP A 78 15.33 -7.86 6.42
CA TRP A 78 16.67 -8.03 5.87
C TRP A 78 17.79 -7.80 6.88
N LYS A 79 17.58 -6.99 7.91
CA LYS A 79 18.58 -6.76 8.98
C LYS A 79 18.83 -8.01 9.81
N GLU A 80 17.83 -8.86 9.97
CA GLU A 80 17.96 -10.17 10.62
C GLU A 80 18.82 -11.16 9.83
N LYS A 81 19.09 -10.87 8.55
CA LYS A 81 19.91 -11.70 7.67
C LYS A 81 21.32 -11.11 7.58
N LEU A 82 22.34 -11.96 7.77
CA LEU A 82 23.73 -11.60 7.50
C LEU A 82 23.93 -11.52 5.97
N LEU A 83 23.82 -10.31 5.43
CA LEU A 83 23.89 -10.05 3.99
C LEU A 83 25.20 -9.34 3.60
N SER A 84 25.79 -9.78 2.50
CA SER A 84 26.93 -9.10 1.87
C SER A 84 26.56 -7.70 1.35
N LYS A 85 27.56 -6.84 1.11
CA LYS A 85 27.34 -5.50 0.53
C LYS A 85 26.63 -5.58 -0.83
N ALA A 86 27.05 -6.51 -1.70
CA ALA A 86 26.42 -6.73 -3.01
C ALA A 86 24.95 -7.16 -2.87
N SER A 87 24.66 -8.08 -1.94
CA SER A 87 23.28 -8.52 -1.69
C SER A 87 22.39 -7.39 -1.16
N LYS A 88 22.91 -6.52 -0.28
CA LYS A 88 22.19 -5.34 0.21
C LYS A 88 21.84 -4.38 -0.93
N GLU A 89 22.77 -4.13 -1.84
CA GLU A 89 22.56 -3.23 -2.98
C GLU A 89 21.42 -3.73 -3.87
N ILE A 90 21.45 -5.03 -4.19
CA ILE A 90 20.41 -5.67 -5.00
C ILE A 90 19.05 -5.54 -4.33
N LEU A 91 18.93 -5.82 -3.03
CA LEU A 91 17.67 -5.70 -2.30
C LEU A 91 17.12 -4.28 -2.28
N ILE A 92 17.99 -3.29 -2.11
CA ILE A 92 17.62 -1.88 -2.15
C ILE A 92 17.04 -1.52 -3.52
N LYS A 93 17.77 -1.82 -4.60
CA LYS A 93 17.39 -1.47 -5.96
C LYS A 93 16.15 -2.23 -6.45
N ALA A 94 16.11 -3.55 -6.22
CA ALA A 94 15.06 -4.41 -6.73
C ALA A 94 13.76 -4.32 -5.92
N VAL A 95 13.83 -4.05 -4.60
CA VAL A 95 12.66 -4.11 -3.73
C VAL A 95 12.36 -2.78 -3.07
N ALA A 96 13.31 -2.17 -2.36
CA ALA A 96 13.03 -0.95 -1.59
C ALA A 96 12.67 0.23 -2.49
N GLN A 97 13.29 0.35 -3.67
CA GLN A 97 12.99 1.38 -4.66
C GLN A 97 11.74 1.08 -5.50
N ALA A 98 11.40 -0.19 -5.73
CA ALA A 98 10.23 -0.56 -6.54
C ALA A 98 8.90 -0.20 -5.84
N ILE A 99 8.83 -0.32 -4.51
CA ILE A 99 7.61 -0.03 -3.74
C ILE A 99 7.16 1.45 -3.88
N PRO A 100 8.01 2.46 -3.63
CA PRO A 100 7.61 3.86 -3.83
C PRO A 100 7.37 4.16 -5.31
N THR A 101 8.12 3.58 -6.25
CA THR A 101 7.88 3.76 -7.69
C THR A 101 6.48 3.32 -8.10
N TYR A 102 6.02 2.16 -7.61
CA TYR A 102 4.66 1.70 -7.85
C TYR A 102 3.61 2.62 -7.24
N ALA A 103 3.83 3.11 -6.02
CA ALA A 103 2.91 4.06 -5.37
C ALA A 103 2.86 5.42 -6.09
N MET A 104 3.98 5.90 -6.66
CA MET A 104 4.04 7.16 -7.42
C MET A 104 3.21 7.14 -8.69
N ALA A 105 2.92 5.96 -9.25
CA ALA A 105 2.04 5.84 -10.42
C ALA A 105 0.59 6.25 -10.12
N SER A 106 0.18 6.19 -8.85
CA SER A 106 -1.20 6.50 -8.43
C SER A 106 -1.30 7.69 -7.47
N PHE A 107 -0.19 8.11 -6.86
CA PHE A 107 -0.17 9.19 -5.86
C PHE A 107 1.02 10.14 -6.04
N ASP A 108 0.77 11.44 -5.88
CA ASP A 108 1.82 12.43 -5.74
C ASP A 108 2.48 12.36 -4.37
N ILE A 109 3.64 11.70 -4.33
CA ILE A 109 4.47 11.60 -3.12
C ILE A 109 5.23 12.91 -2.91
N THR A 110 5.14 13.50 -1.71
CA THR A 110 5.86 14.73 -1.40
C THR A 110 7.36 14.47 -1.26
N LYS A 111 8.18 15.48 -1.59
CA LYS A 111 9.65 15.40 -1.48
C LYS A 111 10.12 14.93 -0.10
N GLY A 112 9.50 15.42 0.98
CA GLY A 112 9.86 15.02 2.35
C GLY A 112 9.65 13.53 2.64
N VAL A 113 8.75 12.85 1.92
CA VAL A 113 8.55 11.40 2.07
C VAL A 113 9.64 10.63 1.32
N CYS A 114 9.99 11.09 0.10
CA CYS A 114 11.12 10.55 -0.64
C CYS A 114 12.42 10.68 0.16
N GLU A 115 12.64 11.81 0.83
CA GLU A 115 13.78 12.02 1.73
C GLU A 115 13.77 11.07 2.93
N GLN A 116 12.63 10.85 3.56
CA GLN A 116 12.50 9.88 4.66
C GLN A 116 12.81 8.44 4.21
N ILE A 117 12.27 8.02 3.08
CA ILE A 117 12.52 6.68 2.50
C ILE A 117 14.00 6.53 2.14
N SER A 118 14.59 7.56 1.54
CA SER A 118 16.02 7.59 1.21
C SER A 118 16.87 7.50 2.47
N SER A 119 16.53 8.25 3.52
CA SER A 119 17.22 8.19 4.82
C SER A 119 17.15 6.80 5.46
N MET A 120 15.99 6.12 5.40
CA MET A 120 15.84 4.75 5.91
C MET A 120 16.70 3.75 5.13
N THR A 121 16.71 3.88 3.80
CA THR A 121 17.48 3.04 2.89
C THR A 121 18.99 3.25 3.10
N CYS A 122 19.44 4.49 3.22
CA CYS A 122 20.81 4.84 3.58
C CYS A 122 21.21 4.25 4.93
N ARG A 123 20.38 4.40 5.97
CA ARG A 123 20.66 3.80 7.29
C ARG A 123 20.81 2.27 7.21
N TYR A 124 20.00 1.60 6.40
CA TYR A 124 20.16 0.17 6.18
C TYR A 124 21.49 -0.17 5.48
N TRP A 125 21.83 0.56 4.42
CA TRP A 125 23.08 0.41 3.68
C TRP A 125 24.32 0.55 4.58
N TRP A 126 24.34 1.58 5.43
CA TRP A 126 25.45 1.86 6.36
C TRP A 126 25.41 0.98 7.63
N SER A 127 24.30 0.30 7.95
CA SER A 127 24.24 -0.63 9.09
C SER A 127 25.14 -1.85 8.84
N ASN A 128 25.96 -2.23 9.83
CA ASN A 128 27.09 -3.17 9.82
C ASN A 128 28.48 -2.62 9.44
N GLN A 129 28.68 -1.32 9.27
CA GLN A 129 30.04 -0.79 9.05
C GLN A 129 30.93 -0.80 10.30
N ASP A 130 30.34 -0.85 11.50
CA ASP A 130 31.10 -0.75 12.76
C ASP A 130 31.69 -2.06 13.28
N LYS A 131 31.36 -3.22 12.68
CA LYS A 131 31.92 -4.51 13.14
C LYS A 131 33.19 -4.93 12.40
N GLU A 132 33.53 -4.31 11.27
CA GLU A 132 34.76 -4.62 10.51
C GLU A 132 35.97 -3.75 10.91
N ARG A 133 35.83 -2.81 11.86
CA ARG A 133 36.93 -1.99 12.37
C ARG A 133 36.95 -1.90 13.90
N LYS A 134 37.21 -3.03 14.55
CA LYS A 134 37.99 -3.02 15.80
C LYS A 134 39.26 -3.80 15.52
N MET A 135 40.28 -3.10 15.01
CA MET A 135 41.65 -3.61 15.04
C MET A 135 42.09 -3.60 16.50
N HIS A 136 42.43 -4.77 17.04
CA HIS A 136 43.24 -4.92 18.24
C HIS A 136 44.71 -4.94 17.82
#